data_AF-A0AAW0XHH7-F1
#
_entry.id   AF-A0AAW0XHH7-F1
#
_cell.length_a   1.000
_cell.length_b   1.000
_cell.length_c   1.000
_cell.angle_alpha   90.00
_cell.angle_beta   90.00
_cell.angle_gamma   90.00
#
_symmetry.space_group_name_H-M   'P 1'
#
loop_
_entity.id
_entity.type
_entity.pdbx_description
1 polymer ?
#
loop_
_entity_poly.entity_id
_entity_poly.type
_entity_poly.pdbx_seq_one_letter_code
_entity_poly.pdbx_strand_id
1 'polypeptide(L)'
;LPGTPAPGSPAPGAPAPGAPAPGTPAPGTPGARCVDPNGLAHKHSERVLFNCKVNICRNGAFVLIKDAGDKCCKDRDVQNYYRNGEKYQKGTGLECMSYICINSQVISLGPCV
;
A
#
# COMPACT_ATOMS: atom_id res chain seq x y z
N LEU A 1 13.66 -33.20 55.78
CA LEU A 1 12.92 -32.09 55.14
C LEU A 1 13.30 -32.07 53.67
N PRO A 2 12.38 -32.31 52.72
CA PRO A 2 12.68 -32.19 51.29
C PRO A 2 12.78 -30.70 50.92
N GLY A 3 13.90 -30.29 50.32
CA GLY A 3 14.10 -28.93 49.81
C GLY A 3 13.27 -28.70 48.55
N THR A 4 12.53 -27.59 48.50
CA THR A 4 11.77 -27.14 47.34
C THR A 4 12.70 -26.61 46.22
N PRO A 5 12.43 -26.91 44.93
CA PRO A 5 13.13 -26.26 43.82
C PRO A 5 12.73 -24.78 43.70
N ALA A 6 13.71 -23.90 43.46
CA ALA A 6 13.49 -22.47 43.23
C ALA A 6 12.94 -22.20 41.81
N PRO A 7 12.04 -21.22 41.61
CA PRO A 7 11.56 -20.86 40.27
C PRO A 7 12.62 -20.05 39.50
N GLY A 8 13.06 -20.53 38.35
CA GLY A 8 13.85 -19.75 37.40
C GLY A 8 12.93 -18.87 36.55
N SER A 9 13.06 -17.54 36.65
CA SER A 9 12.39 -16.60 35.73
C SER A 9 13.17 -16.50 34.41
N PRO A 10 12.51 -16.54 33.24
CA PRO A 10 13.16 -16.24 31.95
C PRO A 10 13.52 -14.76 31.85
N ALA A 11 14.74 -14.46 31.40
CA ALA A 11 15.18 -13.10 31.12
C ALA A 11 14.44 -12.53 29.88
N PRO A 12 14.01 -11.24 29.88
CA PRO A 12 13.47 -10.62 28.68
C PRO A 12 14.59 -10.35 27.67
N GLY A 13 14.55 -11.02 26.51
CA GLY A 13 15.38 -10.67 25.38
C GLY A 13 14.84 -9.40 24.72
N ALA A 14 15.62 -8.31 24.71
CA ALA A 14 15.29 -7.11 23.95
C ALA A 14 15.36 -7.41 22.44
N PRO A 15 14.38 -7.00 21.62
CA PRO A 15 14.50 -7.05 20.17
C PRO A 15 15.61 -6.10 19.69
N ALA A 16 16.55 -6.60 18.90
CA ALA A 16 17.57 -5.77 18.26
C ALA A 16 16.93 -4.80 17.24
N PRO A 17 17.40 -3.55 17.12
CA PRO A 17 16.92 -2.63 16.09
C PRO A 17 17.45 -3.08 14.72
N GLY A 18 16.60 -3.69 13.90
CA GLY A 18 16.91 -3.95 12.50
C GLY A 18 16.77 -2.67 11.69
N ALA A 19 17.87 -2.10 11.22
CA ALA A 19 17.84 -1.13 10.12
C ALA A 19 17.18 -1.78 8.89
N PRO A 20 16.33 -1.09 8.11
CA PRO A 20 15.81 -1.64 6.86
C PRO A 20 16.97 -1.91 5.91
N ALA A 21 17.19 -3.19 5.58
CA ALA A 21 18.11 -3.55 4.51
C ALA A 21 17.62 -2.92 3.18
N PRO A 22 18.51 -2.39 2.33
CA PRO A 22 18.14 -2.07 0.96
C PRO A 22 17.62 -3.34 0.30
N GLY A 23 16.32 -3.37 -0.01
CA GLY A 23 15.70 -4.54 -0.61
C GLY A 23 16.21 -4.71 -2.03
N THR A 24 17.23 -5.53 -2.23
CA THR A 24 17.49 -6.14 -3.54
C THR A 24 16.26 -7.01 -3.86
N PRO A 25 15.53 -6.80 -4.97
CA PRO A 25 14.38 -7.63 -5.29
C PRO A 25 14.83 -9.10 -5.37
N ALA A 26 14.23 -9.96 -4.55
CA ALA A 26 14.44 -11.39 -4.64
C ALA A 26 14.07 -11.85 -6.07
N PRO A 27 14.85 -12.77 -6.71
CA PRO A 27 14.46 -13.36 -7.98
C PRO A 27 13.17 -14.15 -7.76
N GLY A 28 12.04 -13.53 -8.10
CA GLY A 28 10.74 -14.13 -7.93
C GLY A 28 10.54 -15.26 -8.94
N THR A 29 10.31 -16.46 -8.42
CA THR A 29 9.74 -17.62 -9.12
C THR A 29 8.62 -17.18 -10.09
N PRO A 30 8.51 -17.75 -11.31
CA PRO A 30 7.64 -17.24 -12.38
C PRO A 30 6.16 -17.54 -12.12
N GLY A 31 5.56 -16.79 -11.20
CA GLY A 31 4.11 -16.72 -11.00
C GLY A 31 3.56 -15.46 -11.66
N ALA A 32 3.72 -15.31 -12.98
CA ALA A 32 3.09 -14.31 -13.85
C ALA A 32 2.69 -12.97 -13.16
N ARG A 33 3.66 -12.33 -12.49
CA ARG A 33 3.49 -11.02 -11.83
C ARG A 33 3.66 -9.92 -12.86
N CYS A 34 2.89 -8.86 -12.74
CA CYS A 34 3.06 -7.68 -13.58
C CYS A 34 3.96 -6.69 -12.84
N VAL A 35 4.98 -6.16 -13.51
CA VAL A 35 5.89 -5.16 -12.93
C VAL A 35 5.51 -3.80 -13.49
N ASP A 36 5.13 -2.86 -12.64
CA ASP A 36 4.78 -1.50 -13.06
C ASP A 36 6.04 -0.66 -13.40
N PRO A 37 5.88 0.54 -14.00
CA PRO A 37 7.01 1.41 -14.34
C PRO A 37 7.91 1.81 -13.16
N ASN A 38 7.41 1.74 -11.91
CA ASN A 38 8.21 2.00 -10.72
C ASN A 38 8.96 0.75 -10.21
N GLY A 39 8.82 -0.40 -10.88
CA GLY A 39 9.49 -1.64 -10.50
C GLY A 39 8.77 -2.46 -9.42
N LEU A 40 7.54 -2.10 -9.03
CA LEU A 40 6.74 -2.84 -8.06
C LEU A 40 6.03 -4.02 -8.74
N ALA A 41 6.11 -5.19 -8.09
CA ALA A 41 5.53 -6.42 -8.61
C ALA A 41 4.10 -6.63 -8.09
N HIS A 42 3.13 -6.56 -8.99
CA HIS A 42 1.70 -6.78 -8.75
C HIS A 42 1.29 -8.24 -9.02
N LYS A 43 0.30 -8.73 -8.27
CA LYS A 43 -0.21 -10.10 -8.35
C LYS A 43 -1.26 -10.25 -9.46
N HIS A 44 -1.48 -11.48 -9.94
CA HIS A 44 -2.58 -11.75 -10.86
C HIS A 44 -3.93 -11.29 -10.28
N SER A 45 -4.78 -10.72 -11.13
CA SER A 45 -6.05 -10.06 -10.80
C SER A 45 -5.96 -8.79 -9.95
N GLU A 46 -4.74 -8.31 -9.64
CA GLU A 46 -4.57 -7.03 -8.96
C GLU A 46 -4.90 -5.87 -9.89
N ARG A 47 -5.80 -4.99 -9.46
CA ARG A 47 -6.10 -3.74 -10.16
C ARG A 47 -5.09 -2.69 -9.74
N VAL A 48 -4.59 -1.91 -10.70
CA VAL A 48 -3.68 -0.79 -10.51
C VAL A 48 -4.19 0.43 -11.30
N LEU A 49 -3.86 1.64 -10.86
CA LEU A 49 -4.34 2.87 -11.50
C LEU A 49 -3.15 3.64 -12.09
N PHE A 50 -3.14 3.82 -13.41
CA PHE A 50 -2.13 4.63 -14.11
C PHE A 50 -2.80 5.74 -14.88
N ASN A 51 -2.46 7.01 -14.60
CA ASN A 51 -3.03 8.15 -15.31
C ASN A 51 -4.56 8.08 -15.43
N CYS A 52 -5.21 7.77 -14.31
CA CYS A 52 -6.66 7.63 -14.25
C CYS A 52 -7.26 6.45 -15.07
N LYS A 53 -6.42 5.54 -15.55
CA LYS A 53 -6.82 4.33 -16.26
C LYS A 53 -6.59 3.11 -15.38
N VAL A 54 -7.67 2.36 -15.13
CA VAL A 54 -7.60 1.13 -14.34
C VAL A 54 -7.04 0.02 -15.21
N ASN A 55 -5.91 -0.53 -14.80
CA ASN A 55 -5.31 -1.72 -15.41
C ASN A 55 -5.43 -2.89 -14.44
N ILE A 56 -5.55 -4.10 -14.96
CA ILE A 56 -5.52 -5.32 -14.15
C ILE A 56 -4.35 -6.17 -14.58
N CYS A 57 -3.61 -6.67 -13.61
CA CYS A 57 -2.57 -7.65 -13.89
C CYS A 57 -3.20 -8.99 -14.26
N ARG A 58 -2.98 -9.45 -15.49
CA ARG A 58 -3.48 -10.73 -15.97
C ARG A 58 -2.33 -11.48 -16.64
N ASN A 59 -1.91 -12.57 -16.00
CA ASN A 59 -0.86 -13.46 -16.49
C ASN A 59 0.43 -12.72 -16.88
N GLY A 60 0.91 -11.80 -16.02
CA GLY A 60 2.16 -11.06 -16.25
C GLY A 60 2.04 -9.85 -17.18
N ALA A 61 0.86 -9.59 -17.75
CA ALA A 61 0.59 -8.39 -18.55
C ALA A 61 -0.46 -7.49 -17.87
N PHE A 62 -0.29 -6.17 -17.98
CA PHE A 62 -1.34 -5.23 -17.61
C PHE A 62 -2.37 -5.13 -18.74
N VAL A 63 -3.63 -5.42 -18.42
CA VAL A 63 -4.76 -5.27 -19.33
C VAL A 63 -5.58 -4.06 -18.88
N LEU A 64 -5.81 -3.12 -19.78
CA LEU A 64 -6.68 -1.98 -19.53
C LEU A 64 -8.12 -2.48 -19.33
N ILE A 65 -8.72 -2.17 -18.18
CA ILE A 65 -10.16 -2.34 -17.99
C ILE A 65 -10.83 -1.09 -18.52
N LYS A 66 -11.36 -1.18 -19.74
CA LYS A 66 -12.23 -0.16 -20.31
C LYS A 66 -13.51 -0.06 -19.47
N ASP A 67 -14.02 1.15 -19.27
CA ASP A 67 -15.28 1.39 -18.57
C ASP A 67 -15.29 0.87 -17.12
N ALA A 68 -14.13 0.77 -16.46
CA ALA A 68 -14.03 0.50 -15.03
C ALA A 68 -14.68 1.61 -14.15
N GLY A 69 -15.32 2.61 -14.79
CA GLY A 69 -15.75 3.87 -14.22
C GLY A 69 -14.56 4.79 -14.11
N ASP A 70 -14.25 5.55 -15.17
CA ASP A 70 -13.21 6.60 -15.30
C ASP A 70 -13.36 7.77 -14.29
N LYS A 71 -14.02 7.52 -13.17
CA LYS A 71 -14.31 8.45 -12.08
C LYS A 71 -13.21 8.44 -11.02
N CYS A 72 -11.97 8.46 -11.46
CA CYS A 72 -10.81 8.66 -10.60
C CYS A 72 -10.53 10.15 -10.40
N CYS A 73 -9.76 10.45 -9.37
CA CYS A 73 -9.35 11.81 -9.03
C CYS A 73 -7.84 11.92 -9.16
N LYS A 74 -7.37 13.03 -9.71
CA LYS A 74 -5.97 13.40 -9.69
C LYS A 74 -5.77 14.44 -8.60
N ASP A 75 -4.93 14.12 -7.63
CA ASP A 75 -4.56 15.08 -6.62
C ASP A 75 -3.48 16.02 -7.14
N ARG A 76 -3.72 17.33 -7.01
CA ARG A 76 -2.82 18.35 -7.58
C ARG A 76 -1.52 18.48 -6.80
N ASP A 77 -1.54 18.22 -5.49
CA ASP A 77 -0.39 18.47 -4.63
C ASP A 77 0.60 17.31 -4.70
N VAL A 78 0.09 16.07 -4.56
CA VAL A 78 0.94 14.87 -4.57
C VAL A 78 1.05 14.23 -5.96
N GLN A 79 0.35 14.75 -6.97
CA GLN A 79 0.29 14.20 -8.35
C GLN A 79 -0.16 12.73 -8.44
N ASN A 80 -0.71 12.18 -7.36
CA ASN A 80 -1.21 10.81 -7.29
C ASN A 80 -2.64 10.72 -7.84
N TYR A 81 -2.99 9.52 -8.30
CA TYR A 81 -4.32 9.20 -8.80
C TYR A 81 -5.03 8.29 -7.79
N TYR A 82 -6.31 8.57 -7.54
CA TYR A 82 -7.14 7.86 -6.57
C TYR A 82 -8.40 7.32 -7.24
N ARG A 83 -8.86 6.13 -6.86
CA ARG A 83 -10.08 5.53 -7.42
C ARG A 83 -11.33 6.18 -6.85
N ASN A 84 -12.45 6.04 -7.56
CA ASN A 84 -13.75 6.40 -7.01
C ASN A 84 -14.02 5.65 -5.70
N GLY A 85 -14.37 6.38 -4.64
CA GLY A 85 -14.57 5.87 -3.28
C GLY A 85 -13.28 5.70 -2.47
N GLU A 86 -12.09 5.90 -3.07
CA GLU A 86 -10.82 5.76 -2.37
C GLU A 86 -10.59 6.96 -1.44
N LYS A 87 -10.30 6.65 -0.17
CA LYS A 87 -9.90 7.63 0.84
C LYS A 87 -8.39 7.69 0.92
N TYR A 88 -7.86 8.88 1.10
CA TYR A 88 -6.43 9.08 1.26
C TYR A 88 -6.15 10.24 2.22
N GLN A 89 -4.94 10.27 2.74
CA GLN A 89 -4.49 11.29 3.68
C GLN A 89 -3.28 12.02 3.10
N LYS A 90 -3.16 13.30 3.43
CA LYS A 90 -1.98 14.12 3.13
C LYS A 90 -1.45 14.75 4.39
N GLY A 91 -0.14 14.96 4.46
CA GLY A 91 0.52 15.53 5.63
C GLY A 91 0.69 14.52 6.76
N THR A 92 1.27 14.97 7.88
CA THR A 92 1.50 14.17 9.08
C THR A 92 1.18 15.00 10.33
N GLY A 93 0.84 14.33 11.43
CA GLY A 93 0.54 14.98 12.69
C GLY A 93 -0.63 15.98 12.58
N LEU A 94 -0.43 17.20 13.09
CA LEU A 94 -1.44 18.27 13.13
C LEU A 94 -1.80 18.83 11.74
N GLU A 95 -0.97 18.62 10.72
CA GLU A 95 -1.22 19.07 9.35
C GLU A 95 -1.89 17.99 8.49
N CYS A 96 -2.23 16.85 9.09
CA CYS A 96 -2.83 15.74 8.37
C CYS A 96 -4.28 16.04 7.98
N MET A 97 -4.60 15.88 6.69
CA MET A 97 -5.94 16.09 6.14
C MET A 97 -6.40 14.86 5.36
N SER A 98 -7.65 14.45 5.60
CA SER A 98 -8.29 13.31 4.93
C SER A 98 -9.11 13.77 3.73
N TYR A 99 -9.09 12.97 2.67
CA TYR A 99 -9.79 13.22 1.43
C TYR A 99 -10.46 11.95 0.93
N ILE A 100 -11.48 12.11 0.09
CA ILE A 100 -12.09 11.02 -0.67
C ILE A 100 -12.29 11.43 -2.12
N CYS A 101 -11.99 10.51 -3.03
CA CYS A 101 -12.34 10.69 -4.43
C CYS A 101 -13.78 10.24 -4.68
N ILE A 102 -14.64 11.13 -5.15
CA ILE A 102 -16.03 10.81 -5.53
C ILE A 102 -16.33 11.40 -6.89
N ASN A 103 -16.63 10.56 -7.87
CA ASN A 103 -17.07 10.95 -9.20
C ASN A 103 -16.15 11.98 -9.89
N SER A 104 -14.83 11.76 -9.83
CA SER A 104 -13.78 12.68 -10.30
C SER A 104 -13.62 13.99 -9.51
N GLN A 105 -14.22 14.09 -8.32
CA GLN A 105 -14.04 15.21 -7.40
C GLN A 105 -13.31 14.77 -6.14
N VAL A 106 -12.30 15.54 -5.75
CA VAL A 106 -11.63 15.38 -4.45
C VAL A 106 -12.45 16.13 -3.40
N ILE A 107 -12.97 15.41 -2.42
CA ILE A 107 -13.73 15.97 -1.30
C ILE A 107 -12.84 15.92 -0.05
N SER A 108 -12.66 17.07 0.61
CA SER A 108 -12.00 17.12 1.93
C SER A 108 -12.95 16.59 3.01
N LEU A 109 -12.47 15.65 3.81
CA LEU A 109 -13.19 15.07 4.93
C LEU A 109 -12.83 15.73 6.27
N GLY A 110 -11.83 16.61 6.29
CA GLY A 110 -11.31 17.25 7.50
C GLY A 110 -10.02 16.60 8.01
N PRO A 111 -9.54 17.02 9.21
CA PRO A 111 -8.28 16.55 9.76
C PRO A 111 -8.29 15.04 9.99
N CYS A 112 -7.11 14.44 9.90
CA CYS A 112 -6.96 13.01 10.24
C CYS A 112 -7.33 12.79 11.71
N VAL A 113 -8.18 11.79 11.95
CA VAL A 113 -8.58 11.30 13.28
C VAL A 113 -7.86 10.01 13.60
#